data_AF-A0A497KS54-F1
#
_entry.id   AF-A0A497KS54-F1
#
_cell.length_a   1.000
_cell.length_b   1.000
_cell.length_c   1.000
_cell.angle_alpha   90.00
_cell.angle_beta   90.00
_cell.angle_gamma   90.00
#
_symmetry.space_group_name_H-M   'P 1'
#
loop_
_entity.id
_entity.type
_entity.pdbx_description
1 polymer ?
#
loop_
_entity_poly.entity_id
_entity_poly.type
_entity_poly.pdbx_seq_one_letter_code
_entity_poly.pdbx_strand_id
1 'polypeptide(L)'
;MAVIYEVHLGLLAQSELPNTFDEVRDDWEATLKGKRQKIITNLKRVVPDESAYTAKIKDRSNEGYAEFIGTGHPRYDEIMLKREIKMDLAKSRYITNRDNAFTEGGDFEKGVTNAKDKFRSNTVVTWMVTGDRDKIYGLVPKARYVLEGKKALAEELYTSVDHLITSTDLKPFFKRARYVPSVIASINKWMTQVAYATLAGWSDSDIQNKIATKGNAELADYVNDKMVNPDLDVANCSITIEK
;
A
#
# COMPACT_ATOMS: atom_id res chain seq x y z
N MET A 1 21.04 30.96 -13.24
CA MET A 1 19.81 31.77 -13.10
C MET A 1 19.41 31.80 -11.64
N ALA A 2 18.60 32.78 -11.21
CA ALA A 2 18.07 32.77 -9.85
C ALA A 2 17.07 31.60 -9.68
N VAL A 3 17.11 30.93 -8.52
CA VAL A 3 16.10 29.96 -8.13
C VAL A 3 14.77 30.71 -8.01
N ILE A 4 13.73 30.22 -8.70
CA ILE A 4 12.40 30.87 -8.70
C ILE A 4 11.45 30.22 -7.69
N TYR A 5 11.67 28.94 -7.40
CA TYR A 5 10.89 28.15 -6.45
C TYR A 5 11.74 27.04 -5.84
N GLU A 6 11.70 26.90 -4.53
CA GLU A 6 12.37 25.83 -3.79
C GLU A 6 11.58 25.53 -2.53
N VAL A 7 11.22 24.26 -2.35
CA VAL A 7 10.43 23.80 -1.19
C VAL A 7 10.85 22.39 -0.82
N HIS A 8 10.99 22.13 0.47
CA HIS A 8 11.09 20.77 1.01
C HIS A 8 9.72 20.35 1.53
N LEU A 9 9.18 19.26 1.01
CA LEU A 9 7.90 18.72 1.45
C LEU A 9 8.13 17.63 2.49
N GLY A 10 7.67 17.88 3.71
CA GLY A 10 7.94 17.03 4.86
C GLY A 10 7.14 15.74 4.83
N LEU A 11 7.78 14.63 5.18
CA LEU A 11 7.07 13.41 5.55
C LEU A 11 6.40 13.63 6.91
N LEU A 12 5.10 13.38 7.01
CA LEU A 12 4.39 13.51 8.27
C LEU A 12 4.88 12.46 9.27
N ALA A 13 5.16 12.88 10.49
CA ALA A 13 5.39 11.99 11.61
C ALA A 13 4.09 11.35 12.08
N GLN A 14 4.17 10.19 12.74
CA GLN A 14 2.98 9.53 13.26
C GLN A 14 2.20 10.41 14.25
N SER A 15 2.89 11.24 15.03
CA SER A 15 2.30 12.19 15.98
C SER A 15 1.52 13.33 15.33
N GLU A 16 1.73 13.56 14.03
CA GLU A 16 1.06 14.62 13.27
C GLU A 16 -0.20 14.12 12.57
N LEU A 17 -0.41 12.80 12.57
CA LEU A 17 -1.65 12.22 12.04
C LEU A 17 -2.81 12.50 12.99
N PRO A 18 -4.02 12.79 12.47
CA PRO A 18 -5.18 13.05 13.30
C PRO A 18 -5.49 11.91 14.27
N ASN A 19 -5.80 12.25 15.52
CA ASN A 19 -6.16 11.27 16.56
C ASN A 19 -7.43 10.47 16.24
N THR A 20 -8.28 10.99 15.34
CA THR A 20 -9.45 10.28 14.79
C THR A 20 -9.07 9.10 13.91
N PHE A 21 -7.78 8.84 13.67
CA PHE A 21 -7.34 7.68 12.90
C PHE A 21 -7.92 6.37 13.46
N ASP A 22 -8.06 6.27 14.77
CA ASP A 22 -8.60 5.07 15.41
C ASP A 22 -10.05 4.80 14.97
N GLU A 23 -10.80 5.82 14.56
CA GLU A 23 -12.13 5.67 13.95
C GLU A 23 -12.05 4.88 12.64
N VAL A 24 -11.04 5.12 11.79
CA VAL A 24 -10.85 4.38 10.52
C VAL A 24 -10.58 2.91 10.78
N ARG A 25 -9.80 2.59 11.82
CA ARG A 25 -9.54 1.21 12.24
C ARG A 25 -10.82 0.54 12.74
N ASP A 26 -11.58 1.23 13.56
CA ASP A 26 -12.79 0.68 14.17
C ASP A 26 -13.93 0.57 13.14
N ASP A 27 -14.03 1.51 12.20
CA ASP A 27 -14.91 1.43 11.02
C ASP A 27 -14.55 0.25 10.12
N TRP A 28 -13.26 -0.01 9.90
CA TRP A 28 -12.81 -1.18 9.15
C TRP A 28 -13.24 -2.47 9.85
N GLU A 29 -13.05 -2.56 11.16
CA GLU A 29 -13.49 -3.70 11.98
C GLU A 29 -15.02 -3.89 11.88
N ALA A 30 -15.78 -2.83 12.15
CA ALA A 30 -17.24 -2.84 12.11
C ALA A 30 -17.76 -3.22 10.73
N THR A 31 -17.15 -2.68 9.68
CA THR A 31 -17.53 -2.97 8.28
C THR A 31 -17.29 -4.42 7.93
N LEU A 32 -16.14 -5.01 8.30
CA LEU A 32 -15.86 -6.42 8.01
C LEU A 32 -16.77 -7.35 8.80
N LYS A 33 -16.99 -7.09 10.08
CA LYS A 33 -17.95 -7.85 10.92
C LYS A 33 -19.36 -7.73 10.37
N GLY A 34 -19.81 -6.53 10.00
CA GLY A 34 -21.12 -6.30 9.37
C GLY A 34 -21.30 -7.01 8.02
N LYS A 35 -20.21 -7.34 7.33
CA LYS A 35 -20.23 -8.14 6.09
C LYS A 35 -20.11 -9.65 6.30
N ARG A 36 -20.00 -10.15 7.54
CA ARG A 36 -19.90 -11.59 7.89
C ARG A 36 -20.92 -12.43 7.14
N GLN A 37 -22.20 -12.06 7.22
CA GLN A 37 -23.29 -12.81 6.59
C GLN A 37 -23.15 -12.88 5.06
N LYS A 38 -22.72 -11.80 4.42
CA LYS A 38 -22.48 -11.76 2.98
C LYS A 38 -21.32 -12.69 2.60
N ILE A 39 -20.24 -12.69 3.38
CA ILE A 39 -19.06 -13.52 3.13
C ILE A 39 -19.43 -15.00 3.23
N ILE A 40 -20.08 -15.43 4.32
CA ILE A 40 -20.50 -16.83 4.46
C ILE A 40 -21.53 -17.24 3.40
N THR A 41 -22.45 -16.35 3.02
CA THR A 41 -23.41 -16.62 1.94
C THR A 41 -22.69 -16.87 0.61
N ASN A 42 -21.68 -16.07 0.29
CA ASN A 42 -20.87 -16.27 -0.90
C ASN A 42 -20.06 -17.57 -0.84
N LEU A 43 -19.45 -17.89 0.32
CA LEU A 43 -18.72 -19.14 0.52
C LEU A 43 -19.63 -20.36 0.38
N LYS A 44 -20.83 -20.33 0.97
CA LYS A 44 -21.86 -21.38 0.85
C LYS A 44 -22.35 -21.53 -0.59
N ARG A 45 -22.40 -20.46 -1.38
CA ARG A 45 -22.74 -20.55 -2.81
C ARG A 45 -21.67 -21.30 -3.61
N VAL A 46 -20.39 -21.14 -3.24
CA VAL A 46 -19.28 -21.81 -3.92
C VAL A 46 -19.18 -23.26 -3.45
N VAL A 47 -19.20 -23.52 -2.15
CA VAL A 47 -19.06 -24.87 -1.57
C VAL A 47 -20.30 -25.20 -0.72
N PRO A 48 -21.47 -25.44 -1.31
CA PRO A 48 -22.70 -25.67 -0.55
C PRO A 48 -22.65 -26.96 0.29
N ASP A 49 -22.00 -28.01 -0.21
CA ASP A 49 -22.03 -29.35 0.34
C ASP A 49 -20.70 -30.09 0.13
N GLU A 50 -20.66 -31.36 0.56
CA GLU A 50 -19.47 -32.22 0.48
C GLU A 50 -19.10 -32.61 -0.97
N SER A 51 -20.08 -32.64 -1.88
CA SER A 51 -19.83 -32.90 -3.30
C SER A 51 -19.09 -31.72 -3.92
N ALA A 52 -19.55 -30.50 -3.65
CA ALA A 52 -18.88 -29.28 -4.06
C ALA A 52 -17.50 -29.11 -3.40
N TYR A 53 -17.32 -29.53 -2.15
CA TYR A 53 -16.00 -29.58 -1.52
C TYR A 53 -15.06 -30.50 -2.30
N THR A 54 -15.55 -31.68 -2.69
CA THR A 54 -14.77 -32.65 -3.44
C THR A 54 -14.31 -32.04 -4.78
N ALA A 55 -15.26 -31.57 -5.58
CA ALA A 55 -14.97 -31.05 -6.91
C ALA A 55 -14.14 -29.74 -6.91
N LYS A 56 -14.33 -28.85 -5.93
CA LYS A 56 -13.72 -27.50 -5.95
C LYS A 56 -12.50 -27.35 -5.05
N ILE A 57 -12.37 -28.18 -4.02
CA ILE A 57 -11.25 -28.12 -3.07
C ILE A 57 -10.39 -29.36 -3.21
N LYS A 58 -10.96 -30.57 -3.03
CA LYS A 58 -10.17 -31.81 -3.04
C LYS A 58 -9.54 -32.08 -4.39
N ASP A 59 -10.33 -32.18 -5.45
CA ASP A 59 -9.85 -32.64 -6.75
C ASP A 59 -8.85 -31.65 -7.34
N ARG A 60 -9.19 -30.35 -7.33
CA ARG A 60 -8.28 -29.28 -7.76
C ARG A 60 -6.99 -29.22 -6.95
N SER A 61 -7.06 -29.44 -5.64
CA SER A 61 -5.88 -29.43 -4.79
C SER A 61 -5.01 -30.67 -5.00
N ASN A 62 -5.63 -31.83 -5.27
CA ASN A 62 -4.90 -33.06 -5.56
C ASN A 62 -4.22 -33.01 -6.92
N GLU A 63 -4.86 -32.43 -7.93
CA GLU A 63 -4.26 -32.18 -9.26
C GLU A 63 -2.99 -31.34 -9.13
N GLY A 64 -3.08 -30.15 -8.53
CA GLY A 64 -1.90 -29.30 -8.35
C GLY A 64 -0.83 -29.90 -7.43
N TYR A 65 -1.21 -30.73 -6.46
CA TYR A 65 -0.23 -31.41 -5.60
C TYR A 65 0.44 -32.59 -6.30
N ALA A 66 -0.27 -33.31 -7.17
CA ALA A 66 0.29 -34.38 -8.00
C ALA A 66 1.34 -33.82 -8.96
N GLU A 67 1.06 -32.67 -9.60
CA GLU A 67 2.02 -31.96 -10.43
C GLU A 67 3.27 -31.55 -9.66
N PHE A 68 3.10 -31.05 -8.43
CA PHE A 68 4.21 -30.64 -7.57
C PHE A 68 5.12 -31.81 -7.16
N ILE A 69 4.55 -32.96 -6.78
CA ILE A 69 5.35 -34.13 -6.38
C ILE A 69 5.97 -34.81 -7.61
N GLY A 70 5.22 -34.90 -8.71
CA GLY A 70 5.61 -35.61 -9.92
C GLY A 70 5.50 -37.14 -9.79
N THR A 71 5.03 -37.80 -10.83
CA THR A 71 4.83 -39.26 -10.85
C THR A 71 6.12 -40.08 -10.75
N GLY A 72 7.29 -39.47 -11.00
CA GLY A 72 8.60 -40.09 -10.83
C GLY A 72 9.05 -40.22 -9.37
N HIS A 73 8.33 -39.64 -8.40
CA HIS A 73 8.69 -39.74 -7.00
C HIS A 73 8.50 -41.19 -6.48
N PRO A 74 9.50 -41.82 -5.82
CA PRO A 74 9.42 -43.24 -5.41
C PRO A 74 8.24 -43.61 -4.50
N ARG A 75 7.63 -42.61 -3.85
CA ARG A 75 6.47 -42.75 -2.96
C ARG A 75 5.23 -42.00 -3.45
N TYR A 76 5.16 -41.67 -4.74
CA TYR A 76 4.07 -40.89 -5.31
C TYR A 76 2.70 -41.45 -4.92
N ASP A 77 2.48 -42.75 -5.19
CA ASP A 77 1.19 -43.41 -4.91
C ASP A 77 0.82 -43.38 -3.42
N GLU A 78 1.79 -43.64 -2.54
CA GLU A 78 1.59 -43.62 -1.09
C GLU A 78 1.20 -42.22 -0.59
N ILE A 79 1.90 -41.19 -1.09
CA ILE A 79 1.67 -39.79 -0.71
C ILE A 79 0.30 -39.33 -1.19
N MET A 80 -0.02 -39.60 -2.46
CA MET A 80 -1.29 -39.19 -3.07
C MET A 80 -2.47 -39.91 -2.42
N LEU A 81 -2.39 -41.23 -2.21
CA LEU A 81 -3.42 -42.00 -1.52
C LEU A 81 -3.69 -41.45 -0.11
N LYS A 82 -2.62 -41.20 0.66
CA LYS A 82 -2.74 -40.64 2.01
C LYS A 82 -3.39 -39.26 1.99
N ARG A 83 -3.03 -38.41 1.03
CA ARG A 83 -3.62 -37.07 0.86
C ARG A 83 -5.11 -37.17 0.53
N GLU A 84 -5.47 -38.01 -0.44
CA GLU A 84 -6.86 -38.22 -0.86
C GLU A 84 -7.74 -38.66 0.30
N ILE A 85 -7.30 -39.66 1.08
CA ILE A 85 -8.03 -40.14 2.27
C ILE A 85 -8.20 -39.01 3.30
N LYS A 86 -7.14 -38.25 3.57
CA LYS A 86 -7.19 -37.15 4.56
C LYS A 86 -8.13 -36.02 4.13
N MET A 87 -8.11 -35.65 2.85
CA MET A 87 -9.00 -34.65 2.29
C MET A 87 -10.45 -35.15 2.30
N ASP A 88 -10.67 -36.45 2.11
CA ASP A 88 -12.00 -37.05 2.19
C ASP A 88 -12.57 -36.96 3.62
N LEU A 89 -11.75 -37.28 4.61
CA LEU A 89 -12.08 -37.16 6.03
C LEU A 89 -12.28 -35.69 6.47
N ALA A 90 -11.92 -34.71 5.64
CA ALA A 90 -12.04 -33.29 5.98
C ALA A 90 -13.34 -32.65 5.47
N LYS A 91 -14.13 -33.32 4.61
CA LYS A 91 -15.34 -32.74 3.98
C LYS A 91 -16.33 -32.16 4.99
N SER A 92 -16.86 -33.02 5.85
CA SER A 92 -17.83 -32.64 6.89
C SER A 92 -17.24 -31.58 7.83
N ARG A 93 -15.98 -31.80 8.27
CA ARG A 93 -15.27 -30.88 9.16
C ARG A 93 -15.09 -29.49 8.56
N TYR A 94 -14.81 -29.39 7.26
CA TYR A 94 -14.69 -28.10 6.58
C TYR A 94 -16.01 -27.34 6.62
N ILE A 95 -17.13 -28.00 6.28
CA ILE A 95 -18.45 -27.37 6.25
C ILE A 95 -18.84 -26.90 7.65
N THR A 96 -18.70 -27.78 8.65
CA THR A 96 -19.00 -27.45 10.05
C THR A 96 -18.12 -26.32 10.56
N ASN A 97 -16.80 -26.40 10.38
CA ASN A 97 -15.88 -25.38 10.89
C ASN A 97 -16.03 -24.04 10.17
N ARG A 98 -16.34 -24.04 8.87
CA ARG A 98 -16.67 -22.83 8.12
C ARG A 98 -17.91 -22.16 8.72
N ASP A 99 -18.97 -22.92 8.93
CA ASP A 99 -20.22 -22.37 9.46
C ASP A 99 -20.03 -21.84 10.88
N ASN A 100 -19.31 -22.60 11.72
CA ASN A 100 -18.95 -22.19 13.09
C ASN A 100 -18.06 -20.95 13.13
N ALA A 101 -17.06 -20.84 12.24
CA ALA A 101 -16.16 -19.69 12.20
C ALA A 101 -16.90 -18.38 11.88
N PHE A 102 -17.99 -18.47 11.12
CA PHE A 102 -18.83 -17.35 10.72
C PHE A 102 -20.10 -17.19 11.56
N THR A 103 -20.22 -17.81 12.73
CA THR A 103 -21.25 -17.40 13.70
C THR A 103 -20.91 -16.03 14.29
N GLU A 104 -21.91 -15.37 14.88
CA GLU A 104 -21.66 -14.15 15.65
C GLU A 104 -20.70 -14.45 16.81
N GLY A 105 -19.70 -13.60 17.02
CA GLY A 105 -18.60 -13.84 17.97
C GLY A 105 -17.67 -15.01 17.60
N GLY A 106 -17.81 -15.59 16.41
CA GLY A 106 -17.00 -16.70 15.92
C GLY A 106 -15.56 -16.30 15.58
N ASP A 107 -14.79 -17.27 15.10
CA ASP A 107 -13.37 -17.09 14.79
C ASP A 107 -13.10 -16.02 13.73
N PHE A 108 -14.04 -15.79 12.80
CA PHE A 108 -13.95 -14.70 11.83
C PHE A 108 -13.91 -13.34 12.53
N GLU A 109 -14.88 -13.06 13.40
CA GLU A 109 -14.97 -11.76 14.07
C GLU A 109 -13.80 -11.54 15.03
N LYS A 110 -13.36 -12.59 15.74
CA LYS A 110 -12.15 -12.57 16.57
C LYS A 110 -10.90 -12.28 15.73
N GLY A 111 -10.77 -12.94 14.58
CA GLY A 111 -9.67 -12.72 13.65
C GLY A 111 -9.62 -11.29 13.13
N VAL A 112 -10.78 -10.70 12.79
CA VAL A 112 -10.88 -9.28 12.40
C VAL A 112 -10.44 -8.38 13.54
N THR A 113 -10.94 -8.59 14.77
CA THR A 113 -10.50 -7.81 15.94
C THR A 113 -9.00 -7.91 16.17
N ASN A 114 -8.42 -9.10 16.12
CA ASN A 114 -6.98 -9.29 16.32
C ASN A 114 -6.13 -8.65 15.21
N ALA A 115 -6.69 -8.50 14.00
CA ALA A 115 -5.98 -7.93 12.86
C ALA A 115 -6.10 -6.41 12.74
N LYS A 116 -6.98 -5.75 13.52
CA LYS A 116 -7.28 -4.33 13.35
C LYS A 116 -6.07 -3.43 13.60
N ASP A 117 -5.24 -3.75 14.58
CA ASP A 117 -4.04 -2.96 14.87
C ASP A 117 -2.96 -3.15 13.79
N LYS A 118 -2.93 -4.32 13.15
CA LYS A 118 -2.08 -4.56 11.96
C LYS A 118 -2.57 -3.73 10.77
N PHE A 119 -3.88 -3.66 10.55
CA PHE A 119 -4.46 -2.77 9.55
C PHE A 119 -4.08 -1.30 9.82
N ARG A 120 -4.28 -0.82 11.06
CA ARG A 120 -3.86 0.51 11.51
C ARG A 120 -2.40 0.79 11.17
N SER A 121 -1.50 -0.12 11.57
CA SER A 121 -0.06 0.06 11.38
C SER A 121 0.33 0.23 9.90
N ASN A 122 -0.30 -0.54 9.00
CA ASN A 122 -0.06 -0.42 7.56
C ASN A 122 -0.63 0.87 6.97
N THR A 123 -1.82 1.28 7.43
CA THR A 123 -2.49 2.48 6.92
C THR A 123 -1.82 3.76 7.42
N VAL A 124 -1.24 3.77 8.63
CA VAL A 124 -0.42 4.87 9.15
C VAL A 124 0.69 5.25 8.16
N VAL A 125 1.41 4.26 7.62
CA VAL A 125 2.47 4.53 6.63
C VAL A 125 1.93 5.23 5.38
N THR A 126 0.76 4.80 4.90
CA THR A 126 0.11 5.43 3.75
C THR A 126 -0.22 6.89 4.08
N TRP A 127 -0.79 7.15 5.26
CA TRP A 127 -1.18 8.49 5.68
C TRP A 127 0.01 9.40 5.99
N MET A 128 1.15 8.87 6.44
CA MET A 128 2.37 9.67 6.59
C MET A 128 2.79 10.32 5.26
N VAL A 129 2.55 9.61 4.15
CA VAL A 129 2.96 10.03 2.80
C VAL A 129 1.87 10.84 2.09
N THR A 130 0.61 10.41 2.18
CA THR A 130 -0.51 11.03 1.45
C THR A 130 -1.34 12.00 2.29
N GLY A 131 -1.31 11.86 3.61
CA GLY A 131 -2.21 12.54 4.53
C GLY A 131 -3.64 12.01 4.48
N ASP A 132 -4.46 12.58 5.37
CA ASP A 132 -5.92 12.50 5.35
C ASP A 132 -6.45 13.75 4.66
N ARG A 133 -6.95 13.64 3.42
CA ARG A 133 -7.32 14.79 2.59
C ARG A 133 -8.40 15.69 3.19
N ASP A 134 -9.10 15.23 4.23
CA ASP A 134 -10.02 16.05 5.01
C ASP A 134 -9.30 16.99 5.99
N LYS A 135 -8.22 16.53 6.62
CA LYS A 135 -7.60 17.19 7.80
C LYS A 135 -6.17 17.63 7.59
N ILE A 136 -5.34 16.80 6.95
CA ILE A 136 -3.92 17.06 6.74
C ILE A 136 -3.44 16.47 5.43
N TYR A 137 -2.76 17.27 4.63
CA TYR A 137 -2.18 16.80 3.38
C TYR A 137 -0.76 16.28 3.63
N GLY A 138 -0.44 15.11 3.07
CA GLY A 138 0.93 14.61 3.04
C GLY A 138 1.73 15.22 1.89
N LEU A 139 3.01 14.87 1.81
CA LEU A 139 3.92 15.38 0.78
C LEU A 139 3.46 15.04 -0.65
N VAL A 140 2.85 13.86 -0.87
CA VAL A 140 2.50 13.40 -2.22
C VAL A 140 1.47 14.29 -2.92
N PRO A 141 0.30 14.59 -2.32
CA PRO A 141 -0.64 15.53 -2.94
C PRO A 141 -0.07 16.95 -3.04
N LYS A 142 0.76 17.40 -2.10
CA LYS A 142 1.44 18.70 -2.17
C LYS A 142 2.40 18.77 -3.37
N ALA A 143 3.23 17.74 -3.54
CA ALA A 143 4.17 17.61 -4.65
C ALA A 143 3.45 17.68 -5.99
N ARG A 144 2.26 17.08 -6.09
CA ARG A 144 1.43 17.19 -7.30
C ARG A 144 1.09 18.65 -7.62
N TYR A 145 0.64 19.43 -6.64
CA TYR A 145 0.32 20.84 -6.88
C TYR A 145 1.55 21.67 -7.25
N VAL A 146 2.69 21.40 -6.60
CA VAL A 146 3.97 22.03 -6.96
C VAL A 146 4.35 21.72 -8.41
N LEU A 147 4.35 20.45 -8.81
CA LEU A 147 4.71 20.02 -10.17
C LEU A 147 3.72 20.52 -11.24
N GLU A 148 2.45 20.69 -10.89
CA GLU A 148 1.42 21.25 -11.77
C GLU A 148 1.51 22.79 -11.91
N GLY A 149 2.38 23.46 -11.14
CA GLY A 149 2.51 24.92 -11.18
C GLY A 149 1.43 25.67 -10.38
N LYS A 150 0.75 25.00 -9.46
CA LYS A 150 -0.43 25.55 -8.74
C LYS A 150 -0.02 26.20 -7.42
N LYS A 151 0.64 27.35 -7.51
CA LYS A 151 1.27 28.02 -6.36
C LYS A 151 0.35 28.23 -5.17
N ALA A 152 -0.76 28.93 -5.38
CA ALA A 152 -1.69 29.28 -4.31
C ALA A 152 -2.23 28.05 -3.58
N LEU A 153 -2.60 27.01 -4.34
CA LEU A 153 -3.10 25.75 -3.77
C LEU A 153 -2.01 24.94 -3.07
N ALA A 154 -0.77 24.96 -3.56
CA ALA A 154 0.33 24.25 -2.92
C ALA A 154 0.67 24.90 -1.57
N GLU A 155 0.84 26.23 -1.56
CA GLU A 155 1.25 26.99 -0.38
C GLU A 155 0.19 27.04 0.72
N GLU A 156 -1.10 27.05 0.36
CA GLU A 156 -2.20 26.94 1.32
C GLU A 156 -2.17 25.63 2.12
N LEU A 157 -1.61 24.56 1.53
CA LEU A 157 -1.57 23.23 2.14
C LEU A 157 -0.31 22.98 2.96
N TYR A 158 0.66 23.89 2.95
CA TYR A 158 1.90 23.70 3.69
C TYR A 158 1.68 23.72 5.20
N THR A 159 2.36 22.81 5.87
CA THR A 159 2.33 22.67 7.33
C THR A 159 3.73 22.91 7.89
N SER A 160 3.89 22.83 9.22
CA SER A 160 5.17 23.06 9.89
C SER A 160 6.29 22.10 9.49
N VAL A 161 5.97 20.97 8.82
CA VAL A 161 6.98 20.03 8.30
C VAL A 161 7.51 20.42 6.93
N ASP A 162 6.81 21.31 6.23
CA ASP A 162 7.25 21.78 4.93
C ASP A 162 8.11 23.03 5.11
N HIS A 163 9.17 23.15 4.31
CA HIS A 163 10.06 24.29 4.35
C HIS A 163 10.10 24.96 2.98
N LEU A 164 9.36 26.06 2.85
CA LEU A 164 9.40 26.92 1.67
C LEU A 164 10.64 27.82 1.76
N ILE A 165 11.60 27.59 0.86
CA ILE A 165 12.89 28.28 0.84
C ILE A 165 12.81 29.49 -0.09
N THR A 166 12.28 29.28 -1.31
CA THR A 166 12.11 30.33 -2.31
C THR A 166 10.73 30.25 -2.95
N SER A 167 10.07 31.41 -3.11
CA SER A 167 8.70 31.50 -3.66
C SER A 167 8.51 32.74 -4.55
N THR A 168 9.38 32.94 -5.52
CA THR A 168 9.26 34.06 -6.47
C THR A 168 8.15 33.81 -7.48
N ASP A 169 8.21 32.66 -8.17
CA ASP A 169 7.24 32.23 -9.19
C ASP A 169 7.19 30.69 -9.21
N LEU A 170 6.05 30.10 -9.57
CA LEU A 170 5.93 28.64 -9.71
C LEU A 170 5.30 28.31 -11.06
N LYS A 171 6.15 27.89 -11.99
CA LYS A 171 5.72 27.38 -13.30
C LYS A 171 5.47 25.87 -13.22
N PRO A 172 4.61 25.31 -14.09
CA PRO A 172 4.50 23.86 -14.23
C PRO A 172 5.88 23.26 -14.51
N PHE A 173 6.27 22.25 -13.73
CA PHE A 173 7.62 21.67 -13.81
C PHE A 173 7.83 20.92 -15.13
N PHE A 174 6.79 20.23 -15.59
CA PHE A 174 6.82 19.45 -16.84
C PHE A 174 6.04 20.14 -17.96
N LYS A 175 6.51 20.01 -19.20
CA LYS A 175 5.83 20.59 -20.37
C LYS A 175 4.46 19.99 -20.68
N ARG A 176 4.14 18.82 -20.12
CA ARG A 176 2.84 18.13 -20.29
C ARG A 176 2.37 17.58 -18.94
N ALA A 177 1.13 17.89 -18.57
CA ALA A 177 0.51 17.42 -17.33
C ALA A 177 0.51 15.89 -17.18
N ARG A 178 0.45 15.14 -18.28
CA ARG A 178 0.47 13.67 -18.27
C ARG A 178 1.77 13.04 -17.74
N TYR A 179 2.84 13.81 -17.59
CA TYR A 179 4.09 13.32 -16.99
C TYR A 179 4.03 13.34 -15.46
N VAL A 180 3.25 14.24 -14.87
CA VAL A 180 3.14 14.40 -13.41
C VAL A 180 2.73 13.08 -12.71
N PRO A 181 1.72 12.31 -13.19
CA PRO A 181 1.33 11.07 -12.51
C PRO A 181 2.45 10.05 -12.36
N SER A 182 3.31 9.89 -13.36
CA SER A 182 4.45 8.95 -13.31
C SER A 182 5.47 9.37 -12.25
N VAL A 183 5.80 10.66 -12.20
CA VAL A 183 6.73 11.21 -11.20
C VAL A 183 6.15 11.10 -9.79
N ILE A 184 4.86 11.41 -9.63
CA ILE A 184 4.16 11.25 -8.35
C ILE A 184 4.12 9.80 -7.89
N ALA A 185 3.95 8.83 -8.81
CA ALA A 185 4.03 7.42 -8.47
C ALA A 185 5.43 7.03 -7.96
N SER A 186 6.50 7.54 -8.58
CA SER A 186 7.88 7.34 -8.11
C SER A 186 8.12 7.98 -6.74
N ILE A 187 7.68 9.23 -6.52
CA ILE A 187 7.76 9.90 -5.21
C ILE A 187 7.01 9.09 -4.16
N ASN A 188 5.76 8.70 -4.42
CA ASN A 188 4.95 7.91 -3.48
C ASN A 188 5.63 6.58 -3.12
N LYS A 189 6.17 5.87 -4.11
CA LYS A 189 6.88 4.60 -3.91
C LYS A 189 8.08 4.75 -2.97
N TRP A 190 8.95 5.72 -3.25
CA TRP A 190 10.18 5.90 -2.48
C TRP A 190 9.92 6.50 -1.10
N MET A 191 9.02 7.48 -0.99
CA MET A 191 8.65 8.06 0.30
C MET A 191 7.90 7.08 1.21
N THR A 192 7.17 6.11 0.65
CA THR A 192 6.61 4.99 1.43
C THR A 192 7.72 4.15 2.06
N GLN A 193 8.83 3.92 1.35
CA GLN A 193 9.99 3.21 1.93
C GLN A 193 10.67 4.05 3.01
N VAL A 194 10.82 5.36 2.81
CA VAL A 194 11.34 6.28 3.84
C VAL A 194 10.48 6.24 5.10
N ALA A 195 9.15 6.23 4.95
CA ALA A 195 8.22 6.12 6.08
C ALA A 195 8.38 4.80 6.84
N TYR A 196 8.47 3.67 6.15
CA TYR A 196 8.76 2.38 6.79
C TYR A 196 10.12 2.38 7.51
N ALA A 197 11.17 2.90 6.88
CA ALA A 197 12.51 2.94 7.47
C ALA A 197 12.55 3.84 8.72
N THR A 198 11.84 4.98 8.68
CA THR A 198 11.70 5.89 9.82
C THR A 198 11.00 5.21 10.99
N LEU A 199 9.90 4.50 10.75
CA LEU A 199 9.19 3.74 11.79
C LEU A 199 10.02 2.55 12.32
N ALA A 200 10.87 1.96 11.47
CA ALA A 200 11.80 0.91 11.86
C ALA A 200 13.04 1.44 12.62
N GLY A 201 13.18 2.77 12.78
CA GLY A 201 14.30 3.40 13.47
C GLY A 201 15.62 3.33 12.70
N TRP A 202 15.57 3.28 11.36
CA TRP A 202 16.78 3.33 10.54
C TRP A 202 17.49 4.67 10.70
N SER A 203 18.83 4.66 10.63
CA SER A 203 19.62 5.88 10.66
C SER A 203 19.40 6.73 9.41
N ASP A 204 19.59 8.05 9.50
CA ASP A 204 19.48 8.93 8.33
C ASP A 204 20.47 8.51 7.22
N SER A 205 21.67 8.04 7.59
CA SER A 205 22.66 7.48 6.66
C SER A 205 22.14 6.23 5.92
N ASP A 206 21.44 5.33 6.62
CA ASP A 206 20.84 4.15 5.98
C ASP A 206 19.72 4.56 5.01
N ILE A 207 18.85 5.49 5.41
CA ILE A 207 17.78 6.01 4.56
C ILE A 207 18.39 6.65 3.32
N GLN A 208 19.41 7.49 3.49
CA GLN A 208 20.08 8.19 2.39
C GLN A 208 20.73 7.21 1.40
N ASN A 209 21.52 6.25 1.90
CA ASN A 209 22.32 5.37 1.06
C ASN A 209 21.51 4.23 0.45
N LYS A 210 20.50 3.69 1.15
CA LYS A 210 19.75 2.51 0.70
C LYS A 210 18.45 2.85 -0.03
N ILE A 211 17.86 4.02 0.24
CA ILE A 211 16.56 4.43 -0.28
C ILE A 211 16.71 5.70 -1.14
N ALA A 212 17.12 6.83 -0.54
CA ALA A 212 17.13 8.12 -1.23
C ALA A 212 18.02 8.12 -2.47
N THR A 213 19.21 7.50 -2.40
CA THR A 213 20.12 7.37 -3.55
C THR A 213 19.44 6.70 -4.76
N LYS A 214 18.68 5.62 -4.52
CA LYS A 214 17.97 4.90 -5.59
C LYS A 214 16.76 5.70 -6.07
N GLY A 215 16.04 6.34 -5.16
CA GLY A 215 14.93 7.23 -5.49
C GLY A 215 15.36 8.41 -6.35
N ASN A 216 16.46 9.05 -5.99
CA ASN A 216 17.02 10.20 -6.69
C ASN A 216 17.53 9.81 -8.08
N ALA A 217 18.12 8.63 -8.24
CA ALA A 217 18.49 8.12 -9.55
C ALA A 217 17.27 7.98 -10.48
N GLU A 218 16.17 7.40 -10.00
CA GLU A 218 14.92 7.29 -10.79
C GLU A 218 14.24 8.64 -11.02
N LEU A 219 14.27 9.56 -10.04
CA LEU A 219 13.66 10.88 -10.20
C LEU A 219 14.44 11.75 -11.19
N ALA A 220 15.77 11.60 -11.23
CA ALA A 220 16.62 12.30 -12.18
C ALA A 220 16.29 11.95 -13.64
N ASP A 221 15.84 10.72 -13.92
CA ASP A 221 15.44 10.30 -15.27
C ASP A 221 14.28 11.15 -15.83
N TYR A 222 13.45 11.73 -14.97
CA TYR A 222 12.36 12.64 -15.38
C TYR A 222 12.82 14.07 -15.64
N VAL A 223 14.00 14.48 -15.13
CA VAL A 223 14.52 15.84 -15.25
C VAL A 223 15.43 15.93 -16.47
N ASN A 224 14.82 16.16 -17.63
CA ASN A 224 15.54 16.29 -18.91
C ASN A 224 14.79 17.23 -19.88
N ASP A 225 15.48 17.70 -20.92
CA ASP A 225 14.95 18.60 -21.95
C ASP A 225 13.72 18.05 -22.69
N LYS A 226 13.52 16.72 -22.67
CA LYS A 226 12.36 16.07 -23.30
C LYS A 226 11.14 16.04 -22.39
N MET A 227 11.22 16.40 -21.11
CA MET A 227 10.10 16.33 -20.17
C MET A 227 9.85 17.65 -19.44
N VAL A 228 10.90 18.33 -19.01
CA VAL A 228 10.82 19.60 -18.27
C VAL A 228 10.22 20.70 -19.14
N ASN A 229 9.55 21.65 -18.50
CA ASN A 229 9.01 22.83 -19.15
C ASN A 229 10.14 23.66 -19.80
N PRO A 230 10.05 24.03 -21.09
CA PRO A 230 11.10 24.79 -21.77
C PRO A 230 11.38 26.18 -21.17
N ASP A 231 10.47 26.72 -20.36
CA ASP A 231 10.66 27.98 -19.63
C ASP A 231 11.53 27.82 -18.37
N LEU A 232 11.94 26.59 -18.05
CA LEU A 232 12.79 26.23 -16.92
C LEU A 232 14.15 25.75 -17.43
N ASP A 233 15.20 26.02 -16.67
CA ASP A 233 16.53 25.49 -16.94
C ASP A 233 16.72 24.15 -16.27
N VAL A 234 16.74 23.12 -17.14
CA VAL A 234 16.84 21.72 -16.76
C VAL A 234 18.08 21.46 -15.91
N ALA A 235 19.21 22.13 -16.16
CA ALA A 235 20.44 21.92 -15.40
C ALA A 235 20.34 22.43 -13.95
N ASN A 236 19.38 23.31 -13.67
CA ASN A 236 19.11 23.87 -12.34
C ASN A 236 17.76 23.40 -11.77
N CYS A 237 17.13 22.40 -12.38
CA CYS A 237 15.93 21.74 -11.85
C CYS A 237 16.31 20.43 -11.17
N SER A 238 15.64 20.11 -10.07
CA SER A 238 15.80 18.81 -9.40
C SER A 238 14.51 18.41 -8.70
N ILE A 239 14.36 17.09 -8.51
CA ILE A 239 13.38 16.49 -7.61
C ILE A 239 14.14 15.46 -6.81
N THR A 240 14.35 15.73 -5.52
CA THR A 240 15.19 14.92 -4.64
C THR A 240 14.43 14.46 -3.41
N ILE A 241 14.87 13.32 -2.89
CA ILE A 241 14.57 12.79 -1.58
C ILE A 241 15.82 13.02 -0.74
N GLU A 242 15.64 13.63 0.42
CA GLU A 242 16.72 14.05 1.29
C GLU A 242 16.44 13.62 2.73
N LYS A 243 17.51 13.31 3.46
CA LYS A 243 17.45 13.01 4.88
C LYS A 243 18.57 13.69 5.66
#